data_AF-A0A523NC60-F1
#
_entry.id   AF-A0A523NC60-F1
#
_cell.length_a   1.000
_cell.length_b   1.000
_cell.length_c   1.000
_cell.angle_alpha   90.00
_cell.angle_beta   90.00
_cell.angle_gamma   90.00
#
_symmetry.space_group_name_H-M   'P 1'
#
loop_
_entity.id
_entity.type
_entity.pdbx_description
1 polymer ?
#
loop_
_entity_poly.entity_id
_entity_poly.type
_entity_poly.pdbx_seq_one_letter_code
_entity_poly.pdbx_strand_id
1 'polypeptide(L)' 'MKNFGGEFNANELPSGIYFYKLQANEFAQIKKIILLK' A
#
# COMPACT_ATOMS: atom_id res chain seq x y z
N MET A 1 21.53 -5.93 5.82
CA MET A 1 20.08 -5.72 6.03
C MET A 1 19.35 -6.30 4.82
N LYS A 2 18.41 -7.24 5.01
CA LYS A 2 17.71 -7.92 3.92
C LYS A 2 16.40 -7.18 3.65
N ASN A 3 16.24 -6.56 2.48
CA ASN A 3 15.01 -5.88 2.08
C ASN A 3 14.05 -6.92 1.48
N PHE A 4 12.99 -7.29 2.23
CA PHE A 4 11.86 -8.03 1.68
C PHE A 4 10.88 -7.03 1.08
N GLY A 5 11.04 -6.71 -0.21
CA GLY A 5 10.15 -5.82 -0.95
C GLY A 5 9.39 -6.60 -2.01
N GLY A 6 8.07 -6.73 -1.85
CA GLY A 6 7.18 -7.04 -2.96
C GLY A 6 6.84 -5.76 -3.71
N GLU A 7 6.81 -5.80 -5.04
CA GLU A 7 6.38 -4.65 -5.85
C GLU A 7 4.85 -4.54 -5.83
N PHE A 8 4.35 -3.34 -5.52
CA PHE A 8 2.94 -3.02 -5.65
C PHE A 8 2.67 -2.53 -7.08
N ASN A 9 1.95 -3.33 -7.86
CA ASN A 9 1.52 -2.95 -9.21
C ASN A 9 0.15 -2.24 -9.15
N ALA A 10 0.14 -0.94 -9.49
CA ALA A 10 -1.05 -0.09 -9.49
C ALA A 10 -1.57 0.24 -10.90
N ASN A 11 -1.06 -0.41 -11.96
CA ASN A 11 -1.31 0.00 -13.34
C ASN A 11 -2.81 0.00 -13.72
N GLU A 12 -3.58 -0.95 -13.18
CA GLU A 12 -5.00 -1.12 -13.46
C GLU A 12 -5.91 -0.25 -12.57
N LEU A 13 -5.35 0.48 -11.60
CA LEU A 13 -6.12 1.32 -10.68
C LEU A 13 -6.35 2.71 -11.27
N PRO A 14 -7.57 3.29 -11.21
CA PRO A 14 -7.81 4.68 -11.63
C PRO A 14 -7.15 5.67 -10.67
N SER A 15 -6.91 6.90 -11.13
CA SER A 15 -6.48 7.98 -10.22
C SER A 15 -7.48 8.15 -9.08
N GLY A 16 -6.98 8.30 -7.86
CA GLY A 16 -7.85 8.34 -6.68
C GLY A 16 -7.11 8.21 -5.36
N ILE A 17 -7.89 8.22 -4.27
CA ILE A 17 -7.38 8.04 -2.92
C ILE A 17 -7.66 6.61 -2.48
N TYR A 18 -6.61 5.88 -2.11
CA TYR A 18 -6.68 4.49 -1.68
C TYR A 18 -6.24 4.39 -0.22
N PHE A 19 -6.97 3.60 0.56
CA PHE A 19 -6.57 3.25 1.93
C PHE A 19 -6.19 1.78 1.96
N TYR A 20 -5.07 1.48 2.62
CA TYR A 20 -4.63 0.11 2.82
C TYR A 20 -4.24 -0.12 4.27
N LYS A 21 -4.42 -1.36 4.73
CA LYS A 21 -4.12 -1.78 6.10
C LYS A 21 -2.86 -2.64 6.09
N LEU A 22 -1.87 -2.23 6.86
CA LEU A 22 -0.76 -3.10 7.26
C LEU A 22 -1.15 -3.78 8.56
N GLN A 23 -1.14 -5.12 8.57
CA GLN A 23 -1.46 -5.90 9.75
C GLN A 23 -0.36 -6.94 9.99
N ALA A 24 0.16 -6.98 11.21
CA ALA A 24 1.14 -7.96 11.67
C ALA A 24 0.89 -8.26 13.15
N ASN A 25 0.40 -9.47 13.46
CA ASN A 25 -0.04 -9.85 14.81
C ASN A 25 -0.99 -8.78 15.40
N GLU A 26 -0.62 -8.19 16.53
CA GLU A 26 -1.37 -7.14 17.24
C GLU A 26 -1.18 -5.74 16.64
N PHE A 27 -0.23 -5.57 15.71
CA PHE A 27 0.00 -4.31 15.04
C PHE A 27 -0.97 -4.13 13.86
N ALA A 28 -1.70 -3.01 13.86
CA ALA A 28 -2.53 -2.58 12.75
C ALA A 28 -2.28 -1.10 12.44
N GLN A 29 -2.00 -0.80 11.17
CA GLN A 29 -1.81 0.57 10.69
C GLN A 29 -2.56 0.78 9.37
N ILE A 30 -3.35 1.85 9.30
CA ILE A 30 -3.97 2.30 8.05
C ILE A 30 -3.07 3.36 7.42
N LYS A 31 -2.84 3.26 6.12
CA LYS A 31 -2.09 4.23 5.32
C LYS A 31 -2.93 4.69 4.13
N LYS A 32 -2.72 5.95 3.73
CA LYS A 32 -3.38 6.60 2.59
C LYS A 32 -2.39 6.72 1.42
N ILE A 33 -2.79 6.28 0.24
CA ILE A 33 -2.09 6.48 -1.03
C ILE A 33 -2.92 7.41 -1.89
N ILE A 34 -2.27 8.37 -2.54
CA ILE A 34 -2.88 9.20 -3.58
C ILE A 34 -2.26 8.73 -4.89
N LEU A 35 -3.07 8.12 -5.75
CA LEU A 35 -2.66 7.69 -7.09
C LEU A 35 -3.02 8.79 -8.07
N LEU A 36 -2.00 9.35 -8.72
CA LEU A 36 -2.13 10.32 -9.80
C LEU A 36 -1.51 9.68 -11.05
N LYS A 37 -2.26 9.66 -12.15
CA LYS A 37 -1.80 9.27 -13.49
C LYS A 37 -1.54 10.51 -14.33
#